data_AF-A0A3C0GCX0-F1
#
_entry.id   AF-A0A3C0GCX0-F1
#
_cell.length_a   1.000
_cell.length_b   1.000
_cell.length_c   1.000
_cell.angle_alpha   90.00
_cell.angle_beta   90.00
_cell.angle_gamma   90.00
#
_symmetry.space_group_name_H-M   'P 1'
#
loop_
_entity.id
_entity.type
_entity.pdbx_description
1 polymer ?
#
loop_
_entity_poly.entity_id
_entity_poly.type
_entity_poly.pdbx_seq_one_letter_code
_entity_poly.pdbx_strand_id
1 'polypeptide(L)'
;MLLALDISTSCTGYCIFDEDKLIDIGSINLSKHKGLFDKATQVKSDIIKLNKKHAITHVAVEENLQAFRPGLSSAKTLMTLAQFNGVVRWMCHERLEVPV
;
A
#
# COMPACT_ATOMS: atom_id res chain seq x y z
N MET A 1 -4.84 15.57 -5.16
CA MET A 1 -5.23 14.30 -4.49
C MET A 1 -4.19 13.20 -4.65
N LEU A 2 -3.21 13.21 -3.76
CA LEU A 2 -2.14 12.21 -3.64
C LEU A 2 -2.54 11.14 -2.62
N LEU A 3 -2.51 9.87 -3.01
CA LEU A 3 -2.60 8.73 -2.09
C LEU A 3 -1.18 8.29 -1.71
N ALA A 4 -0.80 8.46 -0.45
CA ALA A 4 0.45 7.91 0.09
C ALA A 4 0.16 6.58 0.81
N LEU A 5 0.97 5.55 0.55
CA LEU A 5 0.82 4.21 1.11
C LEU A 5 2.07 3.77 1.88
N ASP A 6 1.85 3.33 3.12
CA ASP A 6 2.78 2.52 3.91
C ASP A 6 2.29 1.06 3.85
N ILE A 7 2.90 0.27 2.98
CA ILE A 7 2.41 -1.07 2.65
C ILE A 7 2.99 -2.09 3.62
N SER A 8 2.11 -2.82 4.31
CA SER A 8 2.48 -3.96 5.15
C SER A 8 1.51 -5.11 4.96
N THR A 9 1.97 -6.34 5.24
CA THR A 9 1.11 -7.52 5.10
C THR A 9 0.12 -7.70 6.25
N SER A 10 0.25 -6.97 7.36
CA SER A 10 -0.69 -7.05 8.49
C SER A 10 -1.62 -5.85 8.57
N CYS A 11 -1.14 -4.66 8.19
CA CYS A 11 -1.90 -3.42 8.27
C CYS A 11 -1.26 -2.39 7.32
N THR A 12 -1.90 -2.10 6.19
CA THR A 12 -1.41 -1.08 5.26
C THR A 12 -1.94 0.29 5.68
N GLY A 13 -1.07 1.25 5.95
CA GLY A 13 -1.43 2.64 6.23
C GLY A 13 -1.70 3.42 4.94
N TYR A 14 -2.57 4.43 5.02
CA TYR A 14 -2.75 5.38 3.94
C TYR A 14 -2.98 6.80 4.45
N CYS A 15 -2.55 7.76 3.63
CA CYS A 15 -2.90 9.17 3.75
C CYS A 15 -3.39 9.69 2.39
N ILE A 16 -4.37 10.58 2.41
CA ILE A 16 -4.81 11.37 1.26
C ILE A 16 -4.39 12.81 1.48
N PHE A 17 -3.60 13.34 0.56
CA PHE A 17 -3.20 14.74 0.56
C PHE A 17 -3.84 15.49 -0.61
N ASP A 18 -4.22 16.73 -0.35
CA ASP A 18 -4.46 17.71 -1.41
C ASP A 18 -3.42 18.81 -1.26
N GLU A 19 -2.45 18.82 -2.18
CA GLU A 19 -1.21 19.58 -2.04
C GLU A 19 -0.54 19.27 -0.68
N ASP A 20 -0.39 20.25 0.20
CA ASP A 20 0.23 20.11 1.52
C ASP A 20 -0.77 19.77 2.64
N LYS A 21 -2.06 19.64 2.33
CA LYS A 21 -3.11 19.43 3.32
C LYS A 21 -3.47 17.95 3.45
N LEU A 22 -3.40 17.41 4.66
CA LEU A 22 -3.93 16.08 4.98
C LEU A 22 -5.47 16.11 4.97
N ILE A 23 -6.07 15.33 4.08
CA ILE A 23 -7.53 15.24 3.89
C ILE A 23 -8.12 14.01 4.58
N ASP A 24 -7.43 12.88 4.52
CA ASP A 24 -7.88 11.61 5.09
C ASP A 24 -6.66 10.80 5.54
N ILE A 25 -6.82 10.03 6.62
CA ILE A 25 -5.79 9.14 7.14
C ILE A 25 -6.47 7.91 7.72
N GLY A 26 -5.88 6.75 7.46
CA GLY A 26 -6.40 5.51 8.01
C GLY A 26 -5.50 4.33 7.74
N SER A 27 -6.07 3.15 7.96
CA SER A 27 -5.39 1.90 7.71
C SER A 27 -6.33 0.81 7.23
N ILE A 28 -5.76 -0.14 6.50
CA ILE A 28 -6.43 -1.34 6.00
C ILE A 28 -5.92 -2.50 6.85
N ASN A 29 -6.77 -3.01 7.75
CA ASN A 29 -6.42 -4.13 8.61
C ASN A 29 -6.45 -5.45 7.82
N LEU A 30 -5.30 -6.07 7.65
CA LEU A 30 -5.11 -7.31 6.89
C LEU A 30 -4.91 -8.54 7.79
N SER A 31 -4.94 -8.37 9.13
CA SER A 31 -4.72 -9.46 10.10
C SER A 31 -5.73 -10.61 10.01
N LYS A 32 -6.93 -10.32 9.50
CA LYS A 32 -8.01 -11.31 9.31
C LYS A 32 -7.95 -12.05 7.96
N HIS A 33 -7.09 -11.60 7.05
CA HIS A 33 -6.96 -12.14 5.70
C HIS A 33 -5.73 -13.05 5.59
N LYS A 34 -5.84 -14.14 4.81
CA LYS A 34 -4.81 -15.17 4.75
C LYS A 34 -4.17 -15.27 3.38
N GLY A 35 -2.83 -15.23 3.36
CA GLY A 35 -2.06 -15.34 2.12
C GLY A 35 -2.05 -14.04 1.31
N LEU A 36 -1.25 -14.06 0.24
CA LEU A 36 -0.96 -12.89 -0.57
C LEU A 36 -2.21 -12.35 -1.29
N PHE A 37 -2.94 -13.25 -1.97
CA PHE A 37 -4.03 -12.85 -2.87
C PHE A 37 -5.27 -12.32 -2.13
N ASP A 38 -5.63 -12.92 -1.01
CA ASP A 38 -6.75 -12.46 -0.18
C ASP A 38 -6.47 -11.06 0.38
N LYS A 39 -5.26 -10.86 0.94
CA LYS A 39 -4.79 -9.56 1.41
C LYS A 39 -4.76 -8.52 0.29
N ALA A 40 -4.23 -8.88 -0.88
CA ALA A 40 -4.21 -8.00 -2.05
C ALA A 40 -5.65 -7.64 -2.50
N THR A 41 -6.57 -8.60 -2.47
CA THR A 41 -7.98 -8.37 -2.83
C THR A 41 -8.65 -7.40 -1.86
N GLN A 42 -8.35 -7.51 -0.56
CA GLN A 42 -8.83 -6.55 0.43
C GLN A 42 -8.28 -5.14 0.16
N VAL A 43 -6.95 -5.00 -0.01
CA VAL A 43 -6.32 -3.71 -0.35
C VAL A 43 -6.95 -3.11 -1.61
N LYS A 44 -7.16 -3.92 -2.65
CA LYS A 44 -7.80 -3.49 -3.90
C LYS A 44 -9.18 -2.89 -3.66
N SER A 45 -10.00 -3.55 -2.85
CA SER A 45 -11.35 -3.07 -2.52
C SER A 45 -11.30 -1.70 -1.88
N ASP A 46 -10.39 -1.49 -0.92
CA ASP A 46 -10.26 -0.23 -0.20
C ASP A 46 -9.65 0.88 -1.06
N ILE A 47 -8.66 0.58 -1.90
CA ILE A 47 -8.12 1.53 -2.90
C ILE A 47 -9.21 2.03 -3.85
N ILE A 48 -10.06 1.13 -4.37
CA ILE A 48 -11.18 1.52 -5.24
C ILE A 48 -12.17 2.44 -4.50
N LYS A 49 -12.47 2.15 -3.23
CA LYS A 49 -13.37 3.01 -2.42
C LYS A 49 -12.74 4.38 -2.19
N LEU A 50 -11.45 4.43 -1.84
CA LEU A 50 -10.72 5.68 -1.66
C LEU A 50 -10.71 6.49 -2.96
N ASN A 51 -10.47 5.86 -4.10
CA ASN A 51 -10.52 6.53 -5.39
C ASN A 51 -11.89 7.12 -5.70
N LYS A 52 -12.96 6.35 -5.46
CA LYS A 52 -14.34 6.86 -5.65
C LYS A 52 -14.66 8.05 -4.74
N LYS A 53 -14.10 8.07 -3.53
CA LYS A 53 -14.34 9.13 -2.54
C LYS A 53 -13.54 10.41 -2.84
N HIS A 54 -12.31 10.25 -3.31
CA HIS A 54 -11.31 11.33 -3.33
C HIS A 54 -10.77 11.67 -4.72
N ALA A 55 -11.10 10.91 -5.77
CA ALA A 55 -10.56 11.06 -7.12
C ALA A 55 -9.02 11.15 -7.13
N ILE A 56 -8.38 10.02 -6.80
CA ILE A 56 -6.91 9.93 -6.67
C ILE A 56 -6.27 10.23 -8.02
N THR A 57 -5.29 11.14 -8.03
CA THR A 57 -4.57 11.53 -9.26
C THR A 57 -3.12 11.05 -9.27
N HIS A 58 -2.55 10.71 -8.12
CA HIS A 58 -1.19 10.22 -7.96
C HIS A 58 -1.14 9.26 -6.78
N VAL A 59 -0.24 8.28 -6.85
CA VAL A 59 0.08 7.40 -5.72
C VAL A 59 1.55 7.55 -5.39
N ALA A 60 1.88 7.58 -4.09
CA ALA A 60 3.24 7.48 -3.58
C ALA A 60 3.35 6.26 -2.68
N VAL A 61 4.40 5.48 -2.88
CA VAL A 61 4.65 4.26 -2.10
C VAL A 61 6.07 4.27 -1.56
N GLU A 62 6.22 3.99 -0.27
CA GLU A 62 7.54 3.84 0.35
C GLU A 62 8.36 2.73 -0.34
N GLU A 63 9.66 2.97 -0.50
CA GLU A 63 10.60 1.98 -1.03
C GLU A 63 10.82 0.83 -0.05
N ASN A 64 11.12 -0.36 -0.60
CA ASN A 64 11.48 -1.50 0.23
C ASN A 64 12.85 -1.28 0.91
N LEU A 65 12.98 -1.75 2.14
CA LEU A 65 14.28 -1.78 2.82
C LEU A 65 15.27 -2.68 2.04
N GLN A 66 16.38 -2.08 1.57
CA GLN A 66 17.33 -2.74 0.66
C GLN A 66 18.43 -3.56 1.37
N ALA A 67 18.55 -3.49 2.69
CA ALA A 67 19.72 -4.01 3.40
C ALA A 67 19.41 -5.26 4.24
N PHE A 68 20.00 -6.40 3.87
CA PHE A 68 20.09 -7.58 4.74
C PHE A 68 21.22 -7.36 5.75
N ARG A 69 20.88 -6.99 6.98
CA ARG A 69 21.88 -6.78 8.06
C ARG A 69 21.52 -7.61 9.29
N PRO A 70 22.52 -8.17 10.01
CA PRO A 70 22.28 -8.83 11.29
C PRO A 70 21.55 -7.89 12.25
N GLY A 71 20.53 -8.40 12.95
CA GLY A 71 19.72 -7.62 13.91
C GLY A 71 18.48 -6.91 13.33
N LEU A 72 18.25 -6.98 12.01
CA LEU A 72 17.02 -6.50 11.36
C LEU A 72 16.03 -7.65 11.09
N SER A 73 14.92 -7.32 10.41
CA SER A 73 13.91 -8.29 9.98
C SER A 73 14.54 -9.44 9.17
N SER A 74 13.98 -10.64 9.32
CA SER A 74 14.45 -11.82 8.60
C SER A 74 14.37 -11.65 7.09
N ALA A 75 15.24 -12.32 6.33
CA ALA A 75 15.18 -12.31 4.86
C ALA A 75 13.80 -12.73 4.32
N LYS A 76 13.16 -13.70 4.97
CA LYS A 76 11.78 -14.12 4.66
C LYS A 76 10.78 -12.98 4.81
N THR A 77 10.86 -12.23 5.90
CA THR A 77 9.98 -11.07 6.16
C THR A 77 10.20 -9.99 5.10
N LEU A 78 11.45 -9.64 4.81
CA LEU A 78 11.80 -8.63 3.81
C LEU A 78 11.32 -9.02 2.40
N MET A 79 11.53 -10.27 1.99
CA MET A 79 11.03 -10.76 0.69
C MET A 79 9.51 -10.76 0.62
N THR A 80 8.84 -11.16 1.71
CA THR A 80 7.37 -11.17 1.78
C THR A 80 6.82 -9.75 1.64
N LEU A 81 7.43 -8.78 2.32
CA LEU A 81 7.05 -7.37 2.23
C LEU A 81 7.30 -6.80 0.84
N ALA A 82 8.48 -7.05 0.26
CA ALA A 82 8.83 -6.56 -1.07
C ALA A 82 7.91 -7.13 -2.16
N GLN A 83 7.58 -8.42 -2.09
CA GLN A 83 6.62 -9.04 -3.00
C GLN A 83 5.23 -8.39 -2.86
N PHE A 84 4.76 -8.19 -1.63
CA PHE A 84 3.45 -7.57 -1.40
C PHE A 84 3.41 -6.11 -1.85
N ASN A 85 4.47 -5.35 -1.57
CA ASN A 85 4.64 -3.97 -2.03
C ASN A 85 4.56 -3.89 -3.57
N GLY A 86 5.27 -4.77 -4.29
CA GLY A 86 5.20 -4.85 -5.75
C GLY A 86 3.79 -5.16 -6.28
N VAL A 87 3.07 -6.10 -5.65
CA VAL A 87 1.69 -6.45 -6.03
C VAL A 87 0.74 -5.27 -5.84
N VAL A 88 0.85 -4.56 -4.71
CA VAL A 88 -0.02 -3.41 -4.42
C VAL A 88 0.33 -2.22 -5.30
N ARG A 89 1.61 -1.96 -5.60
CA ARG A 89 2.04 -0.93 -6.58
C ARG A 89 1.43 -1.20 -7.96
N TRP A 90 1.58 -2.43 -8.46
CA TRP A 90 1.00 -2.83 -9.76
C TRP A 90 -0.53 -2.67 -9.77
N MET A 91 -1.19 -3.07 -8.69
CA MET A 91 -2.64 -2.93 -8.55
C MET A 91 -3.09 -1.46 -8.55
N CYS A 92 -2.35 -0.56 -7.90
CA CYS A 92 -2.65 0.87 -7.95
C CYS A 92 -2.55 1.38 -9.39
N HIS A 93 -1.47 1.01 -10.10
CA HIS A 93 -1.29 1.36 -11.50
C HIS A 93 -2.45 0.85 -12.38
N GLU A 94 -2.82 -0.44 -12.27
CA GLU A 94 -3.88 -1.06 -13.07
C GLU A 94 -5.30 -0.55 -12.73
N ARG A 95 -5.56 -0.14 -11.48
CA ARG A 95 -6.92 0.26 -11.05
C ARG A 95 -7.19 1.73 -11.11
N LEU A 96 -6.15 2.54 -10.99
CA LEU A 96 -6.28 3.99 -10.89
C LEU A 96 -5.89 4.68 -12.20
N GLU A 97 -5.07 4.03 -13.04
CA GLU A 97 -4.58 4.59 -14.31
C GLU A 97 -3.85 5.94 -14.11
N VAL A 98 -3.11 6.04 -13.00
CA VAL A 98 -2.34 7.23 -12.60
C VAL A 98 -0.87 6.87 -12.30
N PRO A 99 0.04 7.85 -12.22
CA PRO A 99 1.42 7.60 -11.77
C PRO A 99 1.47 7.02 -10.35
N VAL A 100 2.38 6.04 -10.14
CA VAL A 100 2.65 5.34 -8.88
C VAL A 100 4.13 5.29 -8.60
#